data_AF-A0A1J5Q7E7-F1
#
_entry.id   AF-A0A1J5Q7E7-F1
#
_cell.length_a   1.000
_cell.length_b   1.000
_cell.length_c   1.000
_cell.angle_alpha   90.00
_cell.angle_beta   90.00
_cell.angle_gamma   90.00
#
_symmetry.space_group_name_H-M   'P 1'
#
loop_
_entity.id
_entity.type
_entity.pdbx_description
1 polymer ?
#
loop_
_entity_poly.entity_id
_entity_poly.type
_entity_poly.pdbx_seq_one_letter_code
_entity_poly.pdbx_strand_id
1 'polypeptide(L)'
;MSASIPFIAEPNRARREAPAATEVALEMLAACHGRVQAQCELLQRLVAHTASRGVDDEARDAARGVVRYFEQAAPHHHADEEQDLFPALLESMAGSDPVCLRELTAALTAEHRVLEGLWRTLHAALQALIADGAPLPAAPVDAFVAGYLAHVRREDEELFPMAARLLDDEALERVGRAMRLRRGIEQVD
;
A
#
# COMPACT_ATOMS: atom_id res chain seq x y z
N MET A 1 -2.05 -69.19 -16.71
CA MET A 1 -1.82 -68.84 -15.30
C MET A 1 -0.67 -67.85 -15.24
N SER A 2 -0.76 -66.88 -14.33
CA SER A 2 0.13 -65.73 -14.08
C SER A 2 -0.03 -64.54 -15.03
N ALA A 3 -0.08 -63.30 -14.58
CA ALA A 3 -0.64 -62.63 -13.39
C ALA A 3 -0.45 -61.15 -13.72
N SER A 4 -1.54 -60.36 -13.65
CA SER A 4 -1.55 -58.92 -13.84
C SER A 4 -0.90 -58.19 -12.66
N ILE A 5 -0.07 -57.17 -12.89
CA ILE A 5 0.22 -56.04 -11.96
C ILE A 5 0.55 -54.76 -12.79
N PRO A 6 0.19 -53.54 -12.33
CA PRO A 6 -0.58 -52.60 -13.14
C PRO A 6 0.12 -51.32 -13.62
N PHE A 7 -0.59 -50.66 -14.52
CA PHE A 7 -0.55 -49.26 -14.94
C PHE A 7 -0.25 -48.28 -13.78
N ILE A 8 0.92 -47.64 -13.83
CA ILE A 8 1.23 -46.48 -13.00
C ILE A 8 0.78 -45.25 -13.80
N ALA A 9 -0.35 -44.67 -13.39
CA ALA A 9 -0.77 -43.35 -13.84
C ALA A 9 0.21 -42.32 -13.26
N GLU A 10 0.86 -41.54 -14.12
CA GLU A 10 1.56 -40.33 -13.67
C GLU A 10 0.55 -39.34 -13.09
N PRO A 11 0.88 -38.66 -11.98
CA PRO A 11 0.01 -37.64 -11.43
C PRO A 11 -0.05 -36.46 -12.40
N ASN A 12 -1.29 -36.14 -12.81
CA ASN A 12 -1.69 -34.88 -13.39
C ASN A 12 -1.08 -33.73 -12.56
N ARG A 13 0.03 -33.18 -13.03
CA ARG A 13 0.54 -31.91 -12.51
C ARG A 13 -0.46 -30.87 -12.98
N ALA A 14 -1.42 -30.58 -12.11
CA ALA A 14 -2.20 -29.36 -12.18
C ALA A 14 -1.23 -28.25 -12.52
N ARG A 15 -1.42 -27.63 -13.70
CA ARG A 15 -0.80 -26.35 -14.00
C ARG A 15 -1.18 -25.46 -12.82
N ARG A 16 -0.21 -25.12 -11.98
CA ARG A 16 -0.35 -23.89 -11.20
C ARG A 16 -0.44 -22.80 -12.26
N GLU A 17 -1.66 -22.36 -12.53
CA GLU A 17 -1.87 -21.09 -13.20
C GLU A 17 -1.03 -20.08 -12.40
N ALA A 18 -0.14 -19.39 -13.10
CA ALA A 18 0.46 -18.20 -12.52
C ALA A 18 -0.71 -17.30 -12.09
N PRO A 19 -0.64 -16.62 -10.93
CA PRO A 19 -1.68 -15.68 -10.57
C PRO A 19 -1.93 -14.79 -11.77
N ALA A 20 -3.20 -14.68 -12.16
CA ALA A 20 -3.56 -13.85 -13.30
C ALA A 20 -2.96 -12.46 -13.05
N ALA A 21 -2.43 -11.82 -14.09
CA ALA A 21 -1.73 -10.55 -13.93
C ALA A 21 -2.60 -9.44 -13.29
N THR A 22 -3.90 -9.69 -13.19
CA THR A 22 -4.92 -8.96 -12.42
C THR A 22 -4.79 -9.01 -10.91
N GLU A 23 -4.45 -10.16 -10.34
CA GLU A 23 -4.24 -10.34 -8.89
C GLU A 23 -3.04 -9.51 -8.44
N VAL A 24 -2.03 -9.34 -9.30
CA VAL A 24 -0.78 -8.66 -8.95
C VAL A 24 -0.96 -7.17 -8.58
N ALA A 25 -1.82 -6.41 -9.27
CA ALA A 25 -1.89 -4.96 -9.05
C ALA A 25 -2.57 -4.60 -7.71
N LEU A 26 -3.79 -5.11 -7.48
CA LEU A 26 -4.53 -4.86 -6.25
C LEU A 26 -3.86 -5.53 -5.05
N GLU A 27 -3.27 -6.73 -5.21
CA GLU A 27 -2.48 -7.36 -4.14
C GLU A 27 -1.22 -6.56 -3.80
N MET A 28 -0.55 -5.95 -4.79
CA MET A 28 0.60 -5.09 -4.53
C MET A 28 0.23 -3.85 -3.71
N LEU A 29 -0.93 -3.24 -3.98
CA LEU A 29 -1.47 -2.12 -3.21
C LEU A 29 -1.87 -2.58 -1.79
N ALA A 30 -2.64 -3.66 -1.66
CA ALA A 30 -3.01 -4.22 -0.35
C ALA A 30 -1.79 -4.64 0.48
N ALA A 31 -0.74 -5.19 -0.15
CA ALA A 31 0.52 -5.48 0.53
C ALA A 31 1.24 -4.19 0.98
N CYS A 32 1.05 -3.07 0.28
CA CYS A 32 1.50 -1.76 0.73
C CYS A 32 0.77 -1.32 2.00
N HIS A 33 -0.54 -1.53 2.07
CA HIS A 33 -1.34 -1.22 3.25
C HIS A 33 -0.89 -1.97 4.49
N GLY A 34 -0.60 -3.27 4.37
CA GLY A 34 -0.04 -4.06 5.47
C GLY A 34 1.31 -3.50 5.98
N ARG A 35 2.16 -2.99 5.06
CA ARG A 35 3.41 -2.32 5.45
C ARG A 35 3.17 -0.96 6.11
N VAL A 36 2.22 -0.16 5.61
CA VAL A 36 1.82 1.12 6.23
C VAL A 36 1.33 0.88 7.66
N GLN A 37 0.45 -0.09 7.88
CA GLN A 37 -0.07 -0.45 9.20
C GLN A 37 1.07 -0.83 10.17
N ALA A 38 2.03 -1.65 9.73
CA ALA A 38 3.19 -2.01 10.54
C ALA A 38 4.05 -0.80 10.93
N GLN A 39 4.19 0.19 10.04
CA GLN A 39 4.89 1.45 10.36
C GLN A 39 4.10 2.33 11.33
N CYS A 40 2.76 2.38 11.20
CA CYS A 40 1.90 3.07 12.15
C CYS A 40 2.02 2.48 13.57
N GLU A 41 2.05 1.15 13.70
CA GLU A 41 2.30 0.51 15.00
C GLU A 41 3.69 0.80 15.54
N LEU A 42 4.72 0.81 14.68
CA LEU A 42 6.09 1.16 15.08
C LEU A 42 6.17 2.59 15.62
N LEU A 43 5.49 3.55 14.98
CA LEU A 43 5.40 4.93 15.45
C LEU A 43 4.78 5.02 16.85
N GLN A 44 3.69 4.30 17.11
CA GLN A 44 3.07 4.26 18.44
C GLN A 44 4.00 3.67 19.50
N ARG A 45 4.70 2.58 19.18
CA ARG A 45 5.73 2.01 20.07
C ARG A 45 6.87 2.99 20.34
N LEU A 46 7.28 3.75 19.32
CA LEU A 46 8.36 4.73 19.43
C LEU A 46 7.98 5.90 20.35
N VAL A 47 6.73 6.36 20.32
CA VAL A 47 6.21 7.34 21.29
C VAL A 47 6.35 6.81 22.72
N ALA A 48 5.87 5.59 22.99
CA ALA A 48 5.95 5.00 24.32
C ALA A 48 7.40 4.76 24.78
N HIS A 49 8.27 4.33 23.87
CA HIS A 49 9.69 4.11 24.14
C HIS A 49 10.39 5.41 24.52
N THR A 50 10.26 6.44 23.69
CA THR A 50 10.95 7.72 23.92
C THR A 50 10.46 8.45 25.17
N ALA A 51 9.18 8.29 25.54
CA ALA A 51 8.64 8.84 26.78
C ALA A 51 9.15 8.12 28.04
N SER A 52 9.45 6.83 27.97
CA SER A 52 9.81 6.01 29.13
C SER A 52 11.33 5.81 29.32
N ARG A 53 12.07 5.67 28.22
CA ARG A 53 13.51 5.36 28.21
C ARG A 53 14.39 6.50 27.70
N GLY A 54 13.78 7.55 27.15
CA GLY A 54 14.48 8.57 26.40
C GLY A 54 14.83 8.09 24.99
N VAL A 55 15.67 8.85 24.30
CA VAL A 55 16.07 8.56 22.91
C VAL A 55 17.43 7.88 22.90
N ASP A 56 17.41 6.56 22.71
CA ASP A 56 18.59 5.72 22.51
C ASP A 56 18.82 5.43 21.01
N ASP A 57 19.87 4.67 20.70
CA ASP A 57 20.22 4.34 19.32
C ASP A 57 19.14 3.52 18.62
N GLU A 58 18.44 2.65 19.35
CA GLU A 58 17.31 1.87 18.82
C GLU A 58 16.15 2.77 18.39
N ALA A 59 15.78 3.76 19.21
CA ALA A 59 14.77 4.75 18.86
C ALA A 59 15.16 5.55 17.60
N ARG A 60 16.44 5.92 17.47
CA ARG A 60 16.95 6.64 16.32
C ARG A 60 16.93 5.78 15.05
N ASP A 61 17.30 4.51 15.15
CA ASP A 61 17.25 3.57 14.01
C ASP A 61 15.82 3.31 13.56
N ALA A 62 14.89 3.12 14.50
CA ALA A 62 13.47 2.99 14.19
C ALA A 62 12.93 4.23 13.46
N ALA A 63 13.23 5.44 13.98
CA ALA A 63 12.82 6.69 13.35
C ALA A 63 13.39 6.84 11.93
N ARG A 64 14.68 6.54 11.72
CA ARG A 64 15.30 6.53 10.38
C ARG A 64 14.61 5.55 9.43
N GLY A 65 14.21 4.38 9.92
CA GLY A 65 13.46 3.38 9.17
C GLY A 65 12.11 3.91 8.69
N VAL A 66 11.35 4.50 9.61
CA VAL A 66 10.04 5.12 9.30
C VAL A 66 10.19 6.24 8.27
N VAL A 67 11.18 7.13 8.44
CA VAL A 67 11.46 8.23 7.50
C VAL A 67 11.73 7.68 6.10
N ARG A 68 12.66 6.73 5.96
CA ARG A 68 12.97 6.13 4.64
C ARG A 68 11.75 5.49 4.00
N TYR A 69 10.91 4.83 4.79
CA TYR A 69 9.70 4.21 4.26
C TYR A 69 8.74 5.23 3.68
N PHE A 70 8.34 6.24 4.47
CA PHE A 70 7.32 7.21 4.04
C PHE A 70 7.84 8.25 3.03
N GLU A 71 9.15 8.47 2.93
CA GLU A 71 9.73 9.30 1.86
C GLU A 71 9.66 8.65 0.47
N GLN A 72 9.57 7.31 0.39
CA GLN A 72 9.60 6.59 -0.89
C GLN A 72 8.28 5.87 -1.18
N ALA A 73 7.80 5.06 -0.23
CA ALA A 73 6.69 4.15 -0.45
C ALA A 73 5.36 4.89 -0.61
N ALA A 74 5.09 5.87 0.25
CA ALA A 74 3.82 6.61 0.23
C ALA A 74 3.62 7.43 -1.05
N PRO A 75 4.60 8.24 -1.53
CA PRO A 75 4.45 8.95 -2.80
C PRO A 75 4.24 8.02 -3.99
N HIS A 76 4.92 6.88 -4.04
CA HIS A 76 4.71 5.90 -5.10
C HIS A 76 3.33 5.27 -5.03
N HIS A 77 2.85 4.94 -3.83
CA HIS A 77 1.54 4.35 -3.62
C HIS A 77 0.40 5.28 -4.06
N HIS A 78 0.37 6.52 -3.55
CA HIS A 78 -0.65 7.50 -3.97
C HIS A 78 -0.59 7.76 -5.48
N ALA A 79 0.60 7.72 -6.07
CA ALA A 79 0.75 7.93 -7.51
C ALA A 79 0.28 6.73 -8.34
N ASP A 80 0.42 5.49 -7.85
CA ASP A 80 -0.19 4.31 -8.48
C ASP A 80 -1.72 4.44 -8.52
N GLU A 81 -2.30 5.02 -7.48
CA GLU A 81 -3.74 5.26 -7.43
C GLU A 81 -4.16 6.42 -8.33
N GLU A 82 -3.58 7.59 -8.12
CA GLU A 82 -4.00 8.83 -8.79
C GLU A 82 -3.68 8.85 -10.28
N GLN A 83 -2.60 8.20 -10.72
CA GLN A 83 -2.14 8.25 -12.11
C GLN A 83 -2.58 7.03 -12.93
N ASP A 84 -2.86 5.90 -12.28
CA ASP A 84 -3.13 4.64 -12.97
C ASP A 84 -4.49 4.04 -12.58
N LEU A 85 -4.72 3.75 -11.30
CA LEU A 85 -5.95 3.06 -10.86
C LEU A 85 -7.23 3.92 -11.00
N PHE A 86 -7.22 5.17 -10.53
CA PHE A 86 -8.38 6.04 -10.58
C PHE A 86 -8.78 6.38 -12.03
N PRO A 87 -7.84 6.72 -12.95
CA PRO A 87 -8.18 6.88 -14.36
C PRO A 87 -8.77 5.60 -14.98
N ALA A 88 -8.18 4.43 -14.72
CA ALA A 88 -8.70 3.16 -15.24
C ALA A 88 -10.14 2.88 -14.79
N LEU A 89 -10.44 3.16 -13.51
CA LEU A 89 -11.80 3.07 -12.97
C LEU A 89 -12.78 4.02 -13.67
N LEU A 90 -12.37 5.26 -13.91
CA LEU A 90 -13.24 6.25 -14.56
C LEU A 90 -13.50 5.90 -16.03
N GLU A 91 -12.48 5.38 -16.72
CA GLU A 91 -12.57 4.90 -18.10
C GLU A 91 -13.50 3.69 -18.26
N SER A 92 -13.51 2.75 -17.31
CA SER A 92 -14.40 1.57 -17.39
C SER A 92 -15.89 1.93 -17.35
N MET A 93 -16.22 3.14 -16.89
CA MET A 93 -17.59 3.66 -16.83
C MET A 93 -17.93 4.64 -17.96
N ALA A 94 -17.13 4.75 -19.03
CA ALA A 94 -17.29 5.75 -20.10
C ALA A 94 -18.63 5.72 -20.89
N GLY A 95 -19.53 4.78 -20.61
CA GLY A 95 -20.90 4.71 -21.14
C GLY A 95 -22.02 4.94 -20.11
N SER A 96 -21.69 5.30 -18.87
CA SER A 96 -22.62 5.55 -17.77
C SER A 96 -22.30 6.90 -17.10
N ASP A 97 -23.07 7.31 -16.09
CA ASP A 97 -22.74 8.48 -15.28
C ASP A 97 -21.98 8.09 -14.00
N PRO A 98 -20.63 8.17 -13.96
CA PRO A 98 -19.84 7.71 -12.83
C PRO A 98 -19.76 8.74 -11.69
N VAL A 99 -20.87 9.39 -11.32
CA VAL A 99 -20.87 10.43 -10.25
C VAL A 99 -20.24 9.90 -8.97
N CYS A 100 -20.73 8.77 -8.45
CA CYS A 100 -20.24 8.19 -7.20
C CYS A 100 -18.75 7.85 -7.28
N LEU A 101 -18.26 7.39 -8.43
CA LEU A 101 -16.86 7.07 -8.62
C LEU A 101 -15.98 8.32 -8.67
N ARG A 102 -16.42 9.38 -9.36
CA ARG A 102 -15.73 10.68 -9.36
C ARG A 102 -15.67 11.29 -7.96
N GLU A 103 -16.76 11.18 -7.19
CA GLU A 103 -16.80 11.64 -5.81
C GLU A 103 -15.85 10.85 -4.91
N LEU A 104 -15.81 9.52 -5.06
CA LEU A 104 -14.90 8.68 -4.29
C LEU A 104 -13.43 8.98 -4.62
N THR A 105 -13.03 9.01 -5.89
CA THR A 105 -11.63 9.26 -6.27
C THR A 105 -11.19 10.68 -5.92
N ALA A 106 -12.08 11.67 -6.02
CA ALA A 106 -11.81 13.03 -5.54
C ALA A 106 -11.64 13.09 -4.01
N ALA A 107 -12.46 12.34 -3.25
CA ALA A 107 -12.34 12.27 -1.80
C ALA A 107 -11.01 11.62 -1.37
N LEU A 108 -10.64 10.47 -1.95
CA LEU A 108 -9.36 9.80 -1.68
C LEU A 108 -8.16 10.68 -2.04
N THR A 109 -8.22 11.37 -3.18
CA THR A 109 -7.18 12.34 -3.56
C THR A 109 -7.05 13.48 -2.54
N ALA A 110 -8.18 13.99 -2.02
CA ALA A 110 -8.15 15.00 -0.97
C ALA A 110 -7.57 14.45 0.35
N GLU A 111 -7.88 13.20 0.69
CA GLU A 111 -7.29 12.49 1.84
C GLU A 111 -5.77 12.38 1.68
N HIS A 112 -5.23 12.04 0.50
CA HIS A 112 -3.78 12.02 0.24
C HIS A 112 -3.11 13.35 0.58
N ARG A 113 -3.72 14.48 0.20
CA ARG A 113 -3.19 15.82 0.50
C ARG A 113 -3.20 16.12 2.00
N VAL A 114 -4.20 15.63 2.73
CA VAL A 114 -4.23 15.71 4.20
C VAL A 114 -3.10 14.86 4.81
N LEU A 115 -2.93 13.62 4.34
CA LEU A 115 -1.87 12.72 4.82
C LEU A 115 -0.47 13.31 4.58
N GLU A 116 -0.23 13.97 3.45
CA GLU A 116 1.02 14.69 3.18
C GLU A 116 1.25 15.86 4.14
N GLY A 117 0.19 16.57 4.54
CA GLY A 117 0.27 17.61 5.56
C GLY A 117 0.63 17.06 6.93
N LEU A 118 -0.01 15.96 7.33
CA LEU A 118 0.29 15.25 8.57
C LEU A 118 1.72 14.71 8.55
N TRP A 119 2.17 14.16 7.42
CA TRP A 119 3.53 13.67 7.23
C TRP A 119 4.56 14.77 7.44
N ARG A 120 4.38 15.97 6.85
CA ARG A 120 5.33 17.07 7.05
C ARG A 120 5.50 17.44 8.52
N THR A 121 4.41 17.40 9.29
CA THR A 121 4.44 17.68 10.74
C THR A 121 5.17 16.58 11.49
N LEU A 122 4.85 15.32 11.22
CA LEU A 122 5.48 14.16 11.85
C LEU A 122 6.97 14.05 11.47
N HIS A 123 7.31 14.28 10.21
CA HIS A 123 8.68 14.22 9.69
C HIS A 123 9.59 15.19 10.45
N ALA A 124 9.16 16.43 10.67
CA ALA A 124 9.93 17.39 11.47
C ALA A 124 10.20 16.88 12.90
N ALA A 125 9.22 16.24 13.54
CA ALA A 125 9.39 15.65 14.86
C ALA A 125 10.34 14.44 14.85
N LEU A 126 10.26 13.59 13.83
CA LEU A 126 11.19 12.46 13.64
C LEU A 126 12.62 12.95 13.40
N GLN A 127 12.82 14.02 12.63
CA GLN A 127 14.15 14.60 12.42
C GLN A 127 14.75 15.17 13.70
N ALA A 128 13.94 15.85 14.53
CA ALA A 128 14.39 16.34 15.84
C ALA A 128 14.75 15.19 16.80
N LEU A 129 14.01 14.07 16.77
CA LEU A 129 14.37 12.87 17.51
C LEU A 129 15.73 12.32 17.04
N ILE A 130 15.94 12.21 15.73
CA ILE A 130 17.16 11.64 15.14
C ILE A 130 18.37 12.53 15.45
N ALA A 131 18.26 13.84 15.24
CA ALA A 131 19.37 14.78 15.37
C ALA A 131 19.67 15.14 16.83
N ASP A 132 18.63 15.55 17.57
CA ASP A 132 18.78 16.21 18.87
C ASP A 132 18.44 15.28 20.04
N GLY A 133 17.92 14.08 19.77
CA GLY A 133 17.43 13.18 20.82
C GLY A 133 16.15 13.69 21.48
N ALA A 134 15.36 14.51 20.79
CA ALA A 134 14.07 14.98 21.30
C ALA A 134 13.07 13.80 21.41
N PRO A 135 12.35 13.65 22.54
CA PRO A 135 11.29 12.66 22.65
C PRO A 135 10.22 12.87 21.58
N LEU A 136 9.63 11.79 21.06
CA LEU A 136 8.62 11.88 20.00
C LEU A 136 7.28 12.32 20.61
N PRO A 137 6.72 13.49 20.23
CA PRO A 137 5.40 13.89 20.72
C PRO A 137 4.31 12.96 20.17
N ALA A 138 3.37 12.57 21.04
CA ALA A 138 2.26 11.68 20.69
C ALA A 138 1.30 12.31 19.66
N ALA A 139 0.95 13.59 19.83
CA ALA A 139 -0.07 14.24 19.01
C ALA A 139 0.12 14.16 17.48
N PRO A 140 1.29 14.49 16.90
CA PRO A 140 1.49 14.34 15.45
C PRO A 140 1.52 12.86 15.00
N VAL A 141 1.95 11.94 15.87
CA VAL A 141 1.89 10.50 15.59
C VAL A 141 0.44 10.03 15.54
N ASP A 142 -0.35 10.36 16.57
CA ASP A 142 -1.74 9.94 16.67
C ASP A 142 -2.59 10.47 15.50
N ALA A 143 -2.39 11.74 15.13
CA ALA A 143 -3.07 12.34 13.99
C ALA A 143 -2.71 11.63 12.67
N PHE A 144 -1.42 11.38 12.44
CA PHE A 144 -0.93 10.70 11.24
C PHE A 144 -1.43 9.25 11.15
N VAL A 145 -1.32 8.50 12.25
CA VAL A 145 -1.77 7.10 12.33
C VAL A 145 -3.28 7.00 12.14
N ALA A 146 -4.06 7.84 12.81
CA ALA A 146 -5.52 7.83 12.65
C ALA A 146 -5.94 8.15 11.21
N GLY A 147 -5.28 9.13 10.57
CA GLY A 147 -5.51 9.48 9.17
C GLY A 147 -5.22 8.30 8.22
N TYR A 148 -4.02 7.72 8.31
CA TYR A 148 -3.62 6.63 7.43
C TYR A 148 -4.48 5.37 7.61
N LEU A 149 -4.81 4.99 8.85
CA LEU A 149 -5.66 3.82 9.10
C LEU A 149 -7.10 4.04 8.62
N ALA A 150 -7.62 5.26 8.68
CA ALA A 150 -8.93 5.58 8.13
C ALA A 150 -8.94 5.51 6.60
N HIS A 151 -7.89 6.05 5.98
CA HIS A 151 -7.70 6.05 4.53
C HIS A 151 -7.54 4.63 3.96
N VAL A 152 -6.58 3.85 4.48
CA VAL A 152 -6.35 2.45 4.09
C VAL A 152 -7.61 1.61 4.23
N ARG A 153 -8.36 1.77 5.33
CA ARG A 153 -9.62 1.02 5.53
C ARG A 153 -10.62 1.33 4.42
N ARG A 154 -10.74 2.61 4.03
CA ARG A 154 -11.65 3.01 2.97
C ARG A 154 -11.26 2.39 1.63
N GLU A 155 -9.97 2.35 1.34
CA GLU A 155 -9.49 1.74 0.10
C GLU A 155 -9.71 0.23 0.07
N ASP A 156 -9.37 -0.45 1.16
CA ASP A 156 -9.55 -1.91 1.30
C ASP A 156 -11.03 -2.32 1.27
N GLU A 157 -11.92 -1.55 1.90
CA GLU A 157 -13.34 -1.91 2.06
C GLU A 157 -14.23 -1.39 0.92
N GLU A 158 -13.86 -0.29 0.25
CA GLU A 158 -14.68 0.34 -0.79
C GLU A 158 -14.01 0.33 -2.17
N LEU A 159 -12.80 0.89 -2.29
CA LEU A 159 -12.14 1.12 -3.58
C LEU A 159 -11.72 -0.18 -4.26
N PHE A 160 -10.96 -1.04 -3.57
CA PHE A 160 -10.40 -2.25 -4.16
C PHE A 160 -11.46 -3.28 -4.54
N PRO A 161 -12.51 -3.55 -3.73
CA PRO A 161 -13.61 -4.41 -4.15
C PRO A 161 -14.34 -3.87 -5.39
N MET A 162 -14.45 -2.54 -5.50
CA MET A 162 -15.03 -1.91 -6.67
C MET A 162 -14.12 -2.04 -7.91
N ALA A 163 -12.81 -1.83 -7.75
CA ALA A 163 -11.84 -2.02 -8.82
C ALA A 163 -11.82 -3.45 -9.35
N ALA A 164 -11.81 -4.45 -8.46
CA ALA A 164 -11.88 -5.86 -8.82
C ALA A 164 -13.15 -6.23 -9.60
N ARG A 165 -14.26 -5.50 -9.39
CA ARG A 165 -15.53 -5.72 -10.09
C ARG A 165 -15.62 -4.99 -11.43
N LEU A 166 -15.01 -3.82 -11.55
CA LEU A 166 -15.19 -2.90 -12.68
C LEU A 166 -14.08 -2.98 -13.73
N LEU A 167 -12.87 -3.38 -13.34
CA LEU A 167 -11.73 -3.46 -14.24
C LEU A 167 -11.60 -4.85 -14.83
N ASP A 168 -11.35 -4.91 -16.14
CA ASP A 168 -11.00 -6.14 -16.83
C ASP A 168 -9.50 -6.45 -16.68
N ASP A 169 -9.12 -7.62 -17.21
CA ASP A 169 -7.75 -8.11 -17.05
C ASP A 169 -6.71 -7.21 -17.72
N GLU A 170 -7.06 -6.64 -18.87
CA GLU A 170 -6.18 -5.74 -19.62
C GLU A 170 -5.93 -4.42 -18.86
N ALA A 171 -6.97 -3.86 -18.24
CA ALA A 171 -6.85 -2.65 -17.43
C ALA A 171 -5.98 -2.89 -16.18
N LEU A 172 -6.22 -3.98 -15.44
CA LEU A 172 -5.43 -4.31 -14.25
C LEU A 172 -3.97 -4.62 -14.61
N GLU A 173 -3.72 -5.29 -15.73
CA GLU A 173 -2.38 -5.49 -16.25
C GLU A 173 -1.66 -4.17 -16.57
N ARG A 174 -2.37 -3.21 -17.19
CA ARG A 174 -1.81 -1.89 -17.52
C ARG A 174 -1.42 -1.14 -16.25
N VAL A 175 -2.29 -1.13 -15.23
CA VAL A 175 -2.01 -0.55 -13.92
C VAL A 175 -0.80 -1.25 -13.28
N GLY A 176 -0.79 -2.58 -13.21
CA GLY A 176 0.31 -3.34 -12.62
C GLY A 176 1.66 -3.11 -13.32
N ARG A 177 1.67 -2.95 -14.64
CA ARG A 177 2.88 -2.57 -15.40
C ARG A 177 3.40 -1.18 -15.00
N ALA A 178 2.52 -0.19 -14.93
CA ALA A 178 2.89 1.17 -14.51
C ALA A 178 3.48 1.19 -13.10
N MET A 179 2.86 0.46 -12.16
CA MET A 179 3.34 0.32 -10.78
C MET A 179 4.75 -0.28 -10.70
N ARG A 180 5.05 -1.30 -11.51
CA ARG A 180 6.40 -1.92 -11.57
C ARG A 180 7.44 -0.97 -12.15
N LEU A 181 7.10 -0.28 -13.23
CA LEU A 181 7.98 0.72 -13.86
C LEU A 181 8.32 1.87 -12.90
N ARG A 182 7.35 2.35 -12.11
CA ARG A 182 7.55 3.37 -11.07
C ARG A 182 8.62 2.96 -10.03
N ARG A 183 8.82 1.64 -9.87
CA ARG A 183 9.77 1.03 -8.95
C ARG A 183 11.05 0.52 -9.63
N GLY A 184 11.24 0.82 -10.92
CA GLY A 184 12.40 0.38 -11.70
C GLY A 184 12.46 -1.13 -11.95
N ILE A 185 11.33 -1.83 -11.84
CA ILE A 185 11.23 -3.27 -12.12
C ILE A 185 10.87 -3.43 -13.60
N GLU A 186 11.87 -3.70 -14.44
CA GLU A 186 11.66 -4.06 -15.84
C GLU A 186 10.99 -5.45 -15.93
N GLN A 187 10.10 -5.63 -16.91
CA GLN A 187 9.52 -6.96 -17.15
C GLN A 187 10.63 -7.91 -17.58
N VAL A 188 10.74 -9.05 -16.90
CA VAL A 188 11.46 -10.19 -17.47
C VAL A 188 10.46 -10.86 -18.40
N ASP A 189 10.75 -10.79 -19.71
CA ASP A 189 10.02 -11.47 -20.78
C ASP A 189 9.83 -12.98 -20.52
#